data_AF-A0A355RCR0-F1
#
_entry.id   AF-A0A355RCR0-F1
#
_cell.length_a   1.000
_cell.length_b   1.000
_cell.length_c   1.000
_cell.angle_alpha   90.00
_cell.angle_beta   90.00
_cell.angle_gamma   90.00
#
_symmetry.space_group_name_H-M   'P 1'
#
loop_
_entity.id
_entity.type
_entity.pdbx_description
1 polymer ?
#
loop_
_entity_poly.entity_id
_entity_poly.type
_entity_poly.pdbx_seq_one_letter_code
_entity_poly.pdbx_strand_id
1 'polypeptide(L)'
;MNWTAISMFMVFVCFTLLVTRWAALRTRSASDFYTAGGGITGFQNGLAIAGDYMSAASFLGITAAVMANGYDGLIYAIGFLVGWPILTFLMAERLRNLGRFTFADVAGYRFAQKPIRLFAASGTLVVVLFYLIAQMVG
;
A
#
# COMPACT_ATOMS: atom_id res chain seq x y z
N MET A 1 -15.68 -27.06 -14.75
CA MET A 1 -15.92 -25.64 -14.40
C MET A 1 -16.36 -25.59 -12.94
N ASN A 2 -15.59 -24.96 -12.05
CA ASN A 2 -15.96 -24.88 -10.63
C ASN A 2 -16.87 -23.67 -10.40
N TRP A 3 -18.17 -23.90 -10.53
CA TRP A 3 -19.20 -22.85 -10.43
C TRP A 3 -19.20 -22.13 -9.08
N THR A 4 -18.89 -22.85 -7.99
CA THR A 4 -18.79 -22.28 -6.64
C THR A 4 -17.67 -21.25 -6.56
N ALA A 5 -16.47 -21.58 -7.04
CA ALA A 5 -15.33 -20.65 -7.05
C ALA A 5 -15.61 -19.40 -7.90
N ILE A 6 -16.21 -19.59 -9.08
CA ILE A 6 -16.59 -18.48 -9.97
C ILE A 6 -17.61 -17.56 -9.29
N SER A 7 -18.62 -18.12 -8.63
CA SER A 7 -19.61 -17.31 -7.91
C SER A 7 -18.99 -16.50 -6.76
N MET A 8 -18.09 -17.10 -5.97
CA MET A 8 -17.42 -16.41 -4.87
C MET A 8 -16.53 -15.28 -5.37
N PHE A 9 -15.79 -15.51 -6.45
CA PHE A 9 -14.96 -14.49 -7.09
C PHE A 9 -15.81 -13.32 -7.60
N MET A 10 -16.89 -13.60 -8.32
CA MET A 10 -17.78 -12.56 -8.85
C MET A 10 -18.45 -11.75 -7.74
N VAL A 11 -18.91 -12.40 -6.66
CA VAL A 11 -19.48 -11.71 -5.49
C VAL A 11 -18.45 -10.77 -4.87
N PHE A 12 -17.21 -11.23 -4.67
CA PHE A 12 -16.14 -10.42 -4.11
C PHE A 12 -15.78 -9.22 -4.99
N VAL A 13 -15.63 -9.42 -6.30
CA VAL A 13 -15.35 -8.34 -7.27
C VAL A 13 -16.49 -7.34 -7.31
N CYS A 14 -17.74 -7.78 -7.40
CA CYS A 14 -18.89 -6.87 -7.40
C CYS A 14 -18.97 -6.08 -6.08
N PHE A 15 -18.77 -6.73 -4.94
CA PHE A 15 -18.78 -6.06 -3.64
C PHE A 15 -17.70 -4.99 -3.53
N THR A 16 -16.45 -5.32 -3.88
CA THR A 16 -15.32 -4.36 -3.84
C THR A 16 -15.56 -3.17 -4.77
N LEU A 17 -16.09 -3.40 -5.99
CA LEU A 17 -16.43 -2.33 -6.93
C LEU A 17 -17.56 -1.43 -6.41
N LEU A 18 -18.59 -2.00 -5.77
CA LEU A 18 -19.69 -1.24 -5.18
C LEU A 18 -19.20 -0.33 -4.04
N VAL A 19 -18.37 -0.87 -3.14
CA VAL A 19 -17.76 -0.10 -2.05
C VAL A 19 -16.87 1.01 -2.61
N THR A 20 -16.04 0.70 -3.61
CA THR A 20 -15.16 1.68 -4.26
C THR A 20 -15.97 2.80 -4.92
N ARG A 21 -17.03 2.47 -5.66
CA ARG A 21 -17.90 3.46 -6.29
C ARG A 21 -18.59 4.33 -5.25
N TRP A 22 -19.11 3.74 -4.18
CA TRP A 22 -19.75 4.47 -3.09
C TRP A 22 -18.79 5.44 -2.38
N ALA A 23 -17.54 5.01 -2.16
CA ALA A 23 -16.50 5.86 -1.60
C ALA A 23 -16.10 6.99 -2.56
N ALA A 24 -15.90 6.68 -3.85
CA ALA A 24 -15.53 7.65 -4.87
C ALA A 24 -16.57 8.77 -5.04
N LEU A 25 -17.86 8.47 -4.87
CA LEU A 25 -18.94 9.47 -4.93
C LEU A 25 -18.92 10.48 -3.75
N ARG A 26 -18.20 10.18 -2.68
CA ARG A 26 -18.10 11.03 -1.47
C ARG A 26 -16.87 11.93 -1.48
N THR A 27 -15.90 11.67 -2.35
CA THR A 27 -14.66 12.43 -2.45
C THR A 27 -14.87 13.69 -3.30
N ARG A 28 -14.70 14.89 -2.72
CA ARG A 28 -14.94 16.17 -3.41
C ARG A 28 -13.72 17.09 -3.49
N SER A 29 -12.73 16.89 -2.64
CA SER A 29 -11.49 17.68 -2.59
C SER A 29 -10.23 16.82 -2.56
N ALA A 30 -9.06 17.42 -2.80
CA ALA A 30 -7.78 16.72 -2.67
C ALA A 30 -7.52 16.25 -1.23
N SER A 31 -7.95 17.00 -0.21
CA SER A 31 -7.91 16.55 1.19
C SER A 31 -8.84 15.36 1.43
N ASP A 32 -10.01 15.31 0.80
CA ASP A 32 -10.88 14.13 0.90
C ASP A 32 -10.25 12.91 0.23
N PHE A 33 -9.52 13.12 -0.88
CA PHE A 33 -8.85 12.04 -1.60
C PHE A 33 -7.62 11.50 -0.86
N TYR A 34 -6.78 12.38 -0.31
CA TYR A 34 -5.51 12.00 0.30
C TYR A 34 -5.59 11.72 1.80
N THR A 35 -6.51 12.36 2.53
CA THR A 35 -6.62 12.21 3.99
C THR A 35 -8.02 11.86 4.46
N ALA A 36 -8.95 11.58 3.54
CA ALA A 36 -10.37 11.34 3.86
C ALA A 36 -10.96 12.43 4.78
N GLY A 37 -10.52 13.69 4.57
CA GLY A 37 -10.96 14.84 5.37
C GLY A 37 -10.47 14.81 6.83
N GLY A 38 -9.54 13.93 7.19
CA GLY A 38 -9.05 13.74 8.56
C GLY A 38 -9.98 12.90 9.45
N GLY A 39 -11.01 12.27 8.88
CA GLY A 39 -12.04 11.52 9.62
C GLY A 39 -11.72 10.06 9.92
N ILE A 40 -10.54 9.55 9.53
CA ILE A 40 -10.16 8.14 9.72
C ILE A 40 -9.61 7.93 11.13
N THR A 41 -10.20 6.99 11.88
CA THR A 41 -9.68 6.61 13.20
C THR A 41 -8.37 5.82 13.10
N GLY A 42 -7.56 5.84 14.16
CA GLY A 42 -6.29 5.10 14.19
C GLY A 42 -6.43 3.60 13.89
N PHE A 43 -7.52 2.97 14.35
CA PHE A 43 -7.80 1.56 14.08
C PHE A 43 -8.13 1.31 12.59
N GLN A 44 -8.97 2.15 11.99
CA GLN A 44 -9.28 2.06 10.56
C GLN A 44 -8.04 2.27 9.70
N ASN A 45 -7.18 3.24 10.07
CA ASN A 45 -5.91 3.46 9.39
C ASN A 45 -4.97 2.25 9.53
N GLY A 46 -4.89 1.66 10.73
CA GLY A 46 -4.11 0.45 10.98
C GLY A 46 -4.57 -0.74 10.14
N LEU A 47 -5.88 -0.96 10.04
CA LEU A 47 -6.46 -2.00 9.19
C LEU A 47 -6.19 -1.74 7.71
N ALA A 48 -6.29 -0.50 7.24
CA ALA A 48 -5.99 -0.15 5.85
C ALA A 48 -4.54 -0.44 5.49
N ILE A 49 -3.59 -0.02 6.35
CA ILE A 49 -2.16 -0.29 6.15
C ILE A 49 -1.87 -1.79 6.19
N ALA A 50 -2.47 -2.52 7.13
CA ALA A 50 -2.34 -3.98 7.19
C ALA A 50 -2.89 -4.65 5.92
N GLY A 51 -3.99 -4.15 5.37
CA GLY A 51 -4.55 -4.61 4.10
C GLY A 51 -3.61 -4.37 2.92
N ASP A 52 -3.07 -3.15 2.80
CA ASP A 52 -2.12 -2.79 1.73
C ASP A 52 -0.81 -3.59 1.81
N TYR A 53 -0.40 -3.97 3.02
CA TYR A 53 0.77 -4.81 3.27
C TYR A 53 0.57 -6.26 2.76
N MET A 54 -0.66 -6.75 2.81
CA MET A 54 -1.01 -8.13 2.43
C MET A 54 -1.21 -8.24 0.91
N SER A 55 -0.13 -8.55 0.20
CA SER A 55 -0.17 -8.85 -1.24
C SER A 55 0.03 -10.34 -1.53
N ALA A 56 -0.38 -10.78 -2.74
CA ALA A 56 -0.11 -12.14 -3.22
C ALA A 56 1.40 -12.45 -3.24
N ALA A 57 2.22 -11.49 -3.68
CA ALA A 57 3.67 -11.62 -3.68
C ALA A 57 4.24 -11.77 -2.26
N SER A 58 3.74 -11.00 -1.28
CA SER A 58 4.15 -11.11 0.12
C SER A 58 3.79 -12.48 0.70
N PHE A 59 2.55 -12.94 0.46
CA PHE A 59 2.06 -14.23 0.94
C PHE A 59 2.89 -15.38 0.37
N LEU A 60 3.01 -15.43 -0.96
CA LEU A 60 3.72 -16.50 -1.65
C LEU A 60 5.21 -16.45 -1.39
N GLY A 61 5.81 -15.26 -1.37
CA GLY A 61 7.23 -15.06 -1.06
C GLY A 61 7.61 -15.55 0.33
N ILE A 62 6.81 -15.22 1.36
CA ILE A 62 7.06 -15.72 2.72
C ILE A 62 6.84 -17.24 2.79
N THR A 63 5.75 -17.77 2.21
CA THR A 63 5.51 -19.22 2.22
C THR A 63 6.61 -20.00 1.50
N ALA A 64 7.12 -19.50 0.37
CA ALA A 64 8.24 -20.11 -0.35
C ALA A 64 9.55 -20.01 0.45
N ALA A 65 9.82 -18.87 1.09
CA ALA A 65 10.99 -18.71 1.95
C ALA A 65 10.98 -19.66 3.15
N VAL A 66 9.80 -19.86 3.77
CA VAL A 66 9.61 -20.83 4.87
C VAL A 66 9.71 -22.27 4.35
N MET A 67 9.16 -22.57 3.17
CA MET A 67 9.31 -23.89 2.56
C MET A 67 10.78 -24.23 2.28
N ALA A 68 11.58 -23.25 1.83
CA ALA A 68 12.98 -23.46 1.48
C ALA A 68 13.93 -23.47 2.68
N ASN A 69 13.74 -22.54 3.62
CA ASN A 69 14.69 -22.29 4.73
C ASN A 69 14.13 -22.67 6.10
N GLY A 70 12.93 -23.25 6.17
CA GLY A 70 12.28 -23.61 7.42
C GLY A 70 11.98 -22.39 8.30
N TYR A 71 12.29 -22.51 9.59
CA TYR A 71 12.01 -21.48 10.60
C TYR A 71 12.71 -20.14 10.31
N ASP A 72 13.87 -20.16 9.66
CA ASP A 72 14.61 -18.93 9.36
C ASP A 72 13.87 -18.06 8.32
N GLY A 73 13.01 -18.66 7.49
CA GLY A 73 12.10 -17.91 6.61
C GLY A 73 11.08 -17.07 7.38
N LEU A 74 10.72 -17.46 8.61
CA LEU A 74 9.81 -16.72 9.48
C LEU A 74 10.46 -15.43 10.01
N ILE A 75 11.78 -15.43 10.20
CA ILE A 75 12.54 -14.27 10.67
C ILE A 75 12.44 -13.13 9.64
N TYR A 76 12.47 -13.45 8.35
CA TYR A 76 12.24 -12.46 7.28
C TYR A 76 10.85 -11.83 7.35
N ALA A 77 9.81 -12.63 7.64
CA ALA A 77 8.44 -12.12 7.81
C ALA A 77 8.31 -11.19 9.02
N ILE A 78 8.95 -11.53 10.14
CA ILE A 78 8.94 -10.72 11.36
C ILE A 78 9.71 -9.41 11.14
N GLY A 79 10.89 -9.47 10.53
CA GLY A 79 11.68 -8.27 10.25
C GLY A 79 10.92 -7.24 9.40
N PHE A 80 10.20 -7.72 8.38
CA PHE A 80 9.36 -6.87 7.54
C PHE A 80 8.17 -6.28 8.32
N LEU A 81 7.56 -7.06 9.23
CA LEU A 81 6.47 -6.62 10.10
C LEU A 81 6.90 -5.80 11.32
N VAL A 82 8.19 -5.72 11.66
CA VAL A 82 8.68 -4.83 12.73
C VAL A 82 9.16 -3.49 12.16
N GLY A 83 9.47 -3.43 10.87
CA GLY A 83 9.88 -2.19 10.21
C GLY A 83 8.79 -1.12 10.15
N TRP A 84 7.51 -1.52 9.99
CA TRP A 84 6.43 -0.56 9.78
C TRP A 84 6.14 0.38 10.97
N PRO A 85 6.07 -0.03 12.26
CA PRO A 85 5.76 0.90 13.33
C PRO A 85 6.93 1.86 13.54
N ILE A 86 8.17 1.38 13.35
CA ILE A 86 9.38 2.22 13.40
C ILE A 86 9.27 3.32 12.35
N LEU A 87 8.93 2.99 11.11
CA LEU A 87 8.76 3.98 10.05
C LEU A 87 7.58 4.92 10.35
N THR A 88 6.45 4.40 10.83
CA THR A 88 5.30 5.21 11.19
C THR A 88 5.63 6.19 12.31
N PHE A 89 6.26 5.75 13.41
CA PHE A 89 6.60 6.64 14.52
C PHE A 89 7.68 7.67 14.16
N LEU A 90 8.70 7.29 13.40
CA LEU A 90 9.80 8.22 13.06
C LEU A 90 9.41 9.21 11.96
N MET A 91 8.62 8.77 10.99
CA MET A 91 8.38 9.55 9.76
C MET A 91 6.98 10.21 9.73
N ALA A 92 5.95 9.59 10.30
CA ALA A 92 4.58 10.07 10.12
C ALA A 92 4.38 11.48 10.69
N GLU A 93 4.96 11.81 11.85
CA GLU A 93 4.82 13.14 12.44
C GLU A 93 5.51 14.22 11.61
N ARG A 94 6.73 13.93 11.12
CA ARG A 94 7.49 14.83 10.23
C ARG A 94 6.73 15.13 8.94
N LEU A 95 6.15 14.09 8.32
CA LEU A 95 5.37 14.22 7.10
C LEU A 95 4.04 14.96 7.35
N ARG A 96 3.36 14.68 8.47
CA ARG A 96 2.11 15.36 8.85
C ARG A 96 2.32 16.85 9.06
N ASN A 97 3.43 17.25 9.70
CA ASN A 97 3.74 18.64 9.99
C ASN A 97 4.12 19.46 8.73
N LEU A 98 4.52 18.81 7.63
CA LEU A 98 4.83 19.48 6.37
C LEU A 98 3.58 19.87 5.55
N GLY A 99 2.41 19.31 5.87
CA GLY A 99 1.14 19.66 5.20
C GLY A 99 1.10 19.34 3.70
N ARG A 100 1.96 18.44 3.22
CA ARG A 100 2.01 17.98 1.82
C ARG A 100 1.48 16.55 1.72
N PHE A 101 0.85 16.23 0.60
CA PHE A 101 0.17 14.95 0.40
C PHE A 101 1.03 13.87 -0.27
N THR A 102 2.09 14.25 -0.99
CA THR A 102 2.93 13.29 -1.73
C THR A 102 4.39 13.36 -1.28
N PHE A 103 5.10 12.23 -1.37
CA PHE A 103 6.54 12.16 -1.09
C PHE A 103 7.35 13.11 -1.98
N ALA A 104 6.96 13.22 -3.26
CA ALA A 104 7.62 14.12 -4.20
C ALA A 104 7.46 15.60 -3.81
N ASP A 105 6.32 15.99 -3.25
CA ASP A 105 6.10 17.35 -2.74
C ASP A 105 6.91 17.63 -1.46
N VAL A 106 7.06 16.62 -0.61
CA VAL A 106 7.91 16.69 0.60
C VAL A 106 9.39 16.83 0.21
N ALA A 107 9.87 16.01 -0.71
CA ALA A 107 11.25 16.09 -1.18
C ALA A 107 11.50 17.41 -1.97
N GLY A 108 10.53 17.83 -2.79
CA GLY A 108 10.56 19.09 -3.52
C GLY A 108 10.41 20.34 -2.65
N TYR A 109 10.06 20.20 -1.36
CA TYR A 109 10.14 21.29 -0.39
C TYR A 109 11.58 21.62 -0.01
N ARG A 110 12.46 20.61 0.05
CA ARG A 110 13.85 20.77 0.45
C ARG A 110 14.81 20.97 -0.74
N PHE A 111 14.48 20.45 -1.93
CA PHE A 111 15.31 20.63 -3.13
C PHE A 111 14.50 21.08 -4.36
N ALA A 112 15.14 21.13 -5.53
CA ALA A 112 14.52 21.58 -6.77
C ALA A 112 13.32 20.70 -7.18
N GLN A 113 12.14 21.33 -7.28
CA GLN A 113 10.86 20.65 -7.51
C GLN A 113 10.81 19.83 -8.80
N LYS A 114 11.21 20.41 -9.94
CA LYS A 114 11.13 19.75 -11.25
C LYS A 114 11.95 18.45 -11.35
N PRO A 115 13.26 18.43 -11.06
CA PRO A 115 14.05 17.20 -11.17
C PRO A 115 13.63 16.14 -10.16
N ILE A 116 13.27 16.52 -8.92
CA ILE A 116 12.81 15.57 -7.91
C ILE A 116 11.51 14.90 -8.31
N ARG A 117 10.53 15.66 -8.82
CA ARG A 117 9.26 15.06 -9.23
C ARG A 117 9.44 14.10 -10.39
N LEU A 118 10.32 14.42 -11.34
CA LEU A 118 10.64 13.54 -12.45
C LEU A 118 11.31 12.24 -11.97
N PHE A 119 12.28 12.36 -11.06
CA PHE A 119 12.98 11.23 -10.46
C PHE A 119 12.05 10.35 -9.62
N ALA A 120 11.21 10.96 -8.77
CA ALA A 120 10.24 10.24 -7.97
C ALA A 120 9.24 9.49 -8.87
N ALA A 121 8.71 10.15 -9.91
CA ALA A 121 7.77 9.52 -10.84
C ALA A 121 8.40 8.35 -11.60
N SER A 122 9.62 8.53 -12.14
CA SER A 122 10.30 7.46 -12.87
C SER A 122 10.68 6.30 -11.96
N GLY A 123 11.21 6.58 -10.77
CA GLY A 123 11.52 5.56 -9.76
C GLY A 123 10.29 4.77 -9.34
N THR A 124 9.17 5.45 -9.05
CA THR A 124 7.90 4.78 -8.74
C THR A 124 7.42 3.90 -9.89
N LEU A 125 7.50 4.36 -11.14
CA LEU A 125 7.07 3.58 -12.29
C LEU A 125 7.90 2.29 -12.43
N VAL A 126 9.22 2.38 -12.28
CA VAL A 126 10.13 1.23 -12.35
C VAL A 126 9.84 0.23 -11.25
N VAL A 127 9.70 0.69 -10.01
CA VAL A 127 9.39 -0.18 -8.86
C VAL A 127 8.03 -0.87 -9.04
N VAL A 128 7.00 -0.12 -9.44
CA VAL A 128 5.65 -0.66 -9.68
C VAL A 128 5.66 -1.69 -10.80
N LEU A 129 6.40 -1.46 -11.89
CA LEU A 129 6.52 -2.42 -12.99
C LEU A 129 7.08 -3.77 -12.53
N PHE A 130 8.22 -3.76 -11.83
CA PHE A 130 8.80 -5.00 -11.29
C PHE A 130 7.89 -5.67 -10.27
N TYR A 131 7.22 -4.88 -9.44
CA TYR A 131 6.30 -5.39 -8.43
C TYR A 131 5.06 -6.05 -9.05
N LEU A 132 4.48 -5.45 -10.10
CA LEU A 132 3.35 -6.04 -10.82
C LEU A 132 3.72 -7.33 -11.54
N ILE A 133 4.94 -7.41 -12.12
CA ILE A 133 5.44 -8.66 -12.71
C ILE A 133 5.49 -9.76 -11.64
N ALA A 134 6.04 -9.46 -10.46
CA ALA A 134 6.08 -10.42 -9.36
C ALA A 134 4.68 -10.86 -8.89
N GLN A 135 3.70 -9.93 -8.85
CA GLN A 135 2.32 -10.26 -8.48
C GLN A 135 1.57 -11.07 -9.53
N MET A 136 1.92 -10.99 -10.81
CA MET A 136 1.29 -11.78 -11.87
C MET A 136 1.81 -13.22 -11.94
N VAL A 137 3.06 -13.44 -11.51
CA VAL A 137 3.69 -14.77 -11.45
C VAL A 137 3.35 -15.49 -10.15
N GLY A 138 3.16 -14.73 -9.07
CA GLY A 138 2.61 -15.23 -7.82
C GLY A 138 1.20 -15.80 -8.01
#